data_AF-A0A9W7Y5D4-F1
#
_entry.id   AF-A0A9W7Y5D4-F1
#
_cell.length_a   1.000
_cell.length_b   1.000
_cell.length_c   1.000
_cell.angle_alpha   90.00
_cell.angle_beta   90.00
_cell.angle_gamma   90.00
#
_symmetry.space_group_name_H-M   'P 1'
#
loop_
_entity.id
_entity.type
_entity.pdbx_description
1 polymer ?
#
loop_
_entity_poly.entity_id
_entity_poly.type
_entity_poly.pdbx_seq_one_letter_code
_entity_poly.pdbx_strand_id
1 'polypeptide(L)'
;SILLDARTMTTDKVVGYCFSADMDGVTWGADDMLLALLMWGCVPDAVDAVWVQNHFQWIMWSSVSLARWLPAQWRKFWSAKRVLGLLRHRYECKYELGEQLALRRILEADAAPQQLIVLCIMSIVGSGADMWVEVTDGWYSIQA
;
A
#
# COMPACT_ATOMS: atom_id res chain seq x y z
N SER A 1 -8.75 -19.99 2.13
CA SER A 1 -10.06 -19.29 2.08
C SER A 1 -9.75 -17.83 2.29
N ILE A 2 -10.17 -16.94 1.40
CA ILE A 2 -9.71 -15.54 1.40
C ILE A 2 -9.98 -14.82 2.73
N LEU A 3 -11.04 -15.20 3.45
CA LEU A 3 -11.33 -14.68 4.80
C LEU A 3 -10.37 -15.20 5.89
N LEU A 4 -9.81 -16.40 5.73
CA LEU A 4 -8.76 -16.93 6.60
C LEU A 4 -7.42 -16.24 6.31
N ASP A 5 -7.14 -16.00 5.02
CA ASP A 5 -5.96 -15.28 4.57
C ASP A 5 -5.99 -13.84 5.15
N ALA A 6 -7.15 -13.19 5.09
CA ALA A 6 -7.39 -11.88 5.70
C ALA A 6 -7.18 -11.82 7.21
N ARG A 7 -7.48 -12.90 7.93
CA ARG A 7 -7.30 -12.94 9.39
C ARG A 7 -5.83 -13.05 9.81
N THR A 8 -5.03 -13.72 8.99
CA THR A 8 -3.62 -14.03 9.31
C THR A 8 -2.62 -13.10 8.63
N MET A 9 -3.12 -12.16 7.81
CA MET A 9 -2.31 -11.20 7.09
C MET A 9 -1.67 -10.19 8.04
N THR A 10 -0.34 -10.20 8.04
CA THR A 10 0.52 -9.18 8.66
C THR A 10 1.29 -8.46 7.58
N THR A 11 1.89 -7.34 7.93
CA THR A 11 2.63 -6.45 7.03
C THR A 11 3.77 -7.19 6.32
N ASP A 12 4.45 -8.11 7.01
CA ASP A 12 5.52 -8.94 6.46
C ASP A 12 5.01 -9.98 5.44
N LYS A 13 3.78 -10.50 5.65
CA LYS A 13 3.19 -11.52 4.77
C LYS A 13 2.60 -10.94 3.50
N VAL A 14 2.34 -9.63 3.48
CA VAL A 14 1.73 -8.96 2.33
C VAL A 14 2.68 -8.96 1.11
N VAL A 15 3.99 -8.80 1.33
CA VAL A 15 4.98 -8.66 0.25
C VAL A 15 4.97 -9.85 -0.72
N GLY A 16 4.70 -11.05 -0.22
CA GLY A 16 4.63 -12.28 -1.03
C GLY A 16 3.21 -12.74 -1.37
N TYR A 17 2.18 -11.92 -1.14
CA TYR A 17 0.80 -12.34 -1.34
C TYR A 17 0.38 -12.31 -2.80
N CYS A 18 -0.27 -13.38 -3.23
CA CYS A 18 -0.93 -13.46 -4.52
C CYS A 18 -2.42 -13.77 -4.35
N PHE A 19 -3.25 -13.08 -5.12
CA PHE A 19 -4.68 -13.35 -5.19
C PHE A 19 -4.92 -14.57 -6.07
N SER A 20 -5.37 -15.68 -5.48
CA SER A 20 -5.72 -16.88 -6.25
C SER A 20 -7.09 -16.74 -6.90
N ALA A 21 -7.14 -16.90 -8.23
CA ALA A 21 -8.37 -17.03 -9.01
C ALA A 21 -9.36 -15.85 -8.88
N ASP A 22 -8.86 -14.62 -8.79
CA ASP A 22 -9.71 -13.44 -8.58
C ASP A 22 -10.13 -12.76 -9.90
N MET A 23 -9.21 -12.58 -10.86
CA MET A 23 -9.51 -12.13 -12.23
C MET A 23 -9.22 -13.27 -13.21
N ASP A 24 -10.24 -13.68 -13.95
CA ASP A 24 -10.18 -14.69 -15.03
C ASP A 24 -9.59 -16.06 -14.63
N GLY A 25 -9.63 -16.40 -13.33
CA GLY A 25 -9.08 -17.65 -12.80
C GLY A 25 -7.55 -17.67 -12.70
N VAL A 26 -6.89 -16.54 -12.92
CA VAL A 26 -5.43 -16.39 -12.85
C VAL A 26 -5.01 -15.89 -11.47
N THR A 27 -3.78 -16.22 -11.09
CA THR A 27 -3.15 -15.72 -9.87
C THR A 27 -2.56 -14.33 -10.12
N TRP A 28 -2.80 -13.38 -9.20
CA TRP A 28 -2.30 -12.01 -9.32
C TRP A 28 -1.43 -11.63 -8.13
N GLY A 29 -0.13 -11.46 -8.35
CA GLY A 29 0.82 -10.90 -7.39
C GLY A 29 1.25 -9.47 -7.75
N ALA A 30 2.23 -8.94 -7.01
CA ALA A 30 2.79 -7.61 -7.26
C ALA A 30 3.40 -7.49 -8.67
N ASP A 31 4.10 -8.53 -9.14
CA ASP A 31 4.74 -8.53 -10.46
C ASP A 31 3.70 -8.53 -11.60
N ASP A 32 2.61 -9.30 -11.45
CA ASP A 32 1.51 -9.32 -12.43
C ASP A 32 0.81 -7.95 -12.49
N MET A 33 0.67 -7.28 -11.33
CA MET A 33 0.12 -5.94 -11.26
C MET A 33 1.04 -4.90 -11.92
N LEU A 34 2.36 -5.01 -11.75
CA LEU A 34 3.32 -4.17 -12.46
C LEU A 34 3.15 -4.33 -13.98
N LEU A 35 3.12 -5.56 -14.49
CA LEU A 35 2.93 -5.82 -15.91
C LEU A 35 1.63 -5.21 -16.43
N ALA A 36 0.53 -5.36 -15.70
CA ALA A 36 -0.75 -4.77 -16.08
C ALA A 36 -0.72 -3.23 -16.10
N LEU A 37 -0.06 -2.58 -15.13
CA LEU A 37 0.10 -1.12 -15.12
C LEU A 37 0.89 -0.62 -16.33
N LEU A 38 1.97 -1.32 -16.70
CA LEU A 38 2.77 -0.99 -17.88
C LEU A 38 1.96 -1.18 -19.17
N MET A 39 1.18 -2.26 -19.27
CA MET A 39 0.25 -2.46 -20.39
C MET A 39 -0.83 -1.39 -20.49
N TRP A 40 -1.22 -0.78 -19.37
CA TRP A 40 -2.16 0.34 -19.31
C TRP A 40 -1.52 1.70 -19.64
N GLY A 41 -0.23 1.73 -19.97
CA GLY A 41 0.48 2.94 -20.39
C GLY A 41 1.16 3.72 -19.26
N CYS A 42 1.32 3.12 -18.07
CA CYS A 42 2.12 3.74 -17.01
C CYS A 42 3.60 3.77 -17.42
N VAL A 43 4.29 4.89 -17.17
CA VAL A 43 5.69 5.06 -17.57
C VAL A 43 6.61 4.24 -16.65
N PRO A 44 7.55 3.44 -17.19
CA PRO A 44 8.46 2.60 -16.40
C PRO A 44 9.29 3.38 -15.36
N ASP A 45 9.70 4.60 -15.69
CA ASP A 45 10.48 5.47 -14.78
C ASP A 45 9.68 5.91 -13.54
N ALA A 46 8.35 5.85 -13.61
CA ALA A 46 7.46 6.26 -12.53
C ALA A 46 6.90 5.10 -11.71
N VAL A 47 6.80 3.91 -12.32
CA VAL A 47 6.23 2.67 -11.77
C VAL A 47 7.21 1.52 -12.03
N ASP A 48 8.13 1.31 -11.09
CA ASP A 48 9.04 0.16 -11.07
C ASP A 48 8.60 -0.90 -10.05
N ALA A 49 9.34 -2.02 -9.99
CA ALA A 49 9.03 -3.11 -9.06
C ALA A 49 9.07 -2.67 -7.59
N VAL A 50 10.00 -1.77 -7.23
CA VAL A 50 10.13 -1.25 -5.86
C VAL A 50 8.91 -0.41 -5.49
N TRP A 51 8.47 0.46 -6.39
CA TRP A 51 7.28 1.30 -6.24
C TRP A 51 6.04 0.43 -6.06
N VAL A 52 5.85 -0.57 -6.93
CA VAL A 52 4.69 -1.46 -6.85
C VAL A 52 4.71 -2.25 -5.56
N GLN A 53 5.84 -2.85 -5.16
CA GLN A 53 5.93 -3.60 -3.90
C GLN A 53 5.58 -2.72 -2.68
N ASN A 54 6.14 -1.51 -2.61
CA ASN A 54 5.84 -0.58 -1.53
C ASN A 54 4.34 -0.24 -1.47
N HIS A 55 3.77 0.22 -2.59
CA HIS A 55 2.36 0.65 -2.59
C HIS A 55 1.38 -0.51 -2.47
N PHE A 56 1.72 -1.67 -3.02
CA PHE A 56 0.97 -2.90 -2.83
C PHE A 56 0.84 -3.23 -1.35
N GLN A 57 1.94 -3.12 -0.57
CA GLN A 57 1.90 -3.36 0.87
C GLN A 57 0.86 -2.48 1.58
N TRP A 58 0.90 -1.17 1.35
CA TRP A 58 0.01 -0.21 2.01
C TRP A 58 -1.46 -0.39 1.62
N ILE A 59 -1.71 -0.61 0.33
CA ILE A 59 -3.05 -0.85 -0.20
C ILE A 59 -3.62 -2.15 0.35
N MET A 60 -2.83 -3.21 0.37
CA MET A 60 -3.23 -4.50 0.89
C MET A 60 -3.53 -4.42 2.38
N TRP A 61 -2.64 -3.87 3.20
CA TRP A 61 -2.86 -3.73 4.64
C TRP A 61 -4.14 -2.96 4.98
N SER A 62 -4.42 -1.88 4.25
CA SER A 62 -5.65 -1.11 4.39
C SER A 62 -6.89 -1.94 3.98
N SER A 63 -6.80 -2.62 2.84
CA SER A 63 -7.86 -3.49 2.29
C SER A 63 -8.19 -4.65 3.23
N VAL A 64 -7.16 -5.27 3.81
CA VAL A 64 -7.24 -6.32 4.84
C VAL A 64 -7.99 -5.82 6.06
N SER A 65 -7.60 -4.65 6.55
CA SER A 65 -8.17 -4.07 7.76
C SER A 65 -9.65 -3.74 7.56
N LEU A 66 -10.03 -3.21 6.39
CA LEU A 66 -11.43 -3.00 6.02
C LEU A 66 -12.20 -4.32 5.84
N ALA A 67 -11.60 -5.34 5.23
CA ALA A 67 -12.22 -6.65 5.08
C ALA A 67 -12.46 -7.33 6.44
N ARG A 68 -11.56 -7.16 7.42
CA ARG A 68 -11.73 -7.63 8.79
C ARG A 68 -12.82 -6.86 9.53
N TRP A 69 -12.89 -5.54 9.33
CA TRP A 69 -13.89 -4.69 9.96
C TRP A 69 -15.30 -4.89 9.39
N LEU A 70 -15.41 -5.15 8.07
CA LEU A 70 -16.67 -5.40 7.38
C LEU A 70 -16.66 -6.75 6.65
N PRO A 71 -16.71 -7.89 7.38
CA PRO A 71 -16.61 -9.21 6.77
C PRO A 71 -17.72 -9.51 5.76
N ALA A 72 -18.91 -8.94 5.91
CA ALA A 72 -20.01 -9.15 4.95
C ALA A 72 -19.73 -8.51 3.57
N GLN A 73 -18.85 -7.51 3.51
CA GLN A 73 -18.56 -6.72 2.32
C GLN A 73 -17.10 -6.86 1.86
N TRP A 74 -16.37 -7.86 2.37
CA TRP A 74 -14.93 -8.00 2.18
C TRP A 74 -14.50 -7.94 0.70
N ARG A 75 -15.27 -8.53 -0.23
CA ARG A 75 -15.00 -8.52 -1.68
C ARG A 75 -14.95 -7.12 -2.29
N LYS A 76 -15.62 -6.14 -1.67
CA LYS A 76 -15.57 -4.74 -2.11
C LYS A 76 -14.23 -4.09 -1.82
N PHE A 77 -13.48 -4.61 -0.84
CA PHE A 77 -12.23 -4.02 -0.34
C PHE A 77 -11.01 -4.86 -0.74
N TRP A 78 -11.15 -6.18 -0.79
CA TRP A 78 -10.08 -7.13 -1.03
C TRP A 78 -10.35 -7.90 -2.32
N SER A 79 -9.80 -7.41 -3.42
CA SER A 79 -9.73 -8.09 -4.72
C SER A 79 -8.54 -7.52 -5.51
N ALA A 80 -7.91 -8.35 -6.34
CA ALA A 80 -6.85 -7.97 -7.26
C ALA A 80 -7.29 -6.82 -8.16
N LYS A 81 -8.53 -6.85 -8.66
CA LYS A 81 -9.09 -5.76 -9.47
C LYS A 81 -9.06 -4.43 -8.74
N ARG A 82 -9.46 -4.42 -7.47
CA ARG A 82 -9.47 -3.21 -6.65
C ARG A 82 -8.06 -2.74 -6.34
N VAL A 83 -7.15 -3.65 -5.97
CA VAL A 83 -5.77 -3.29 -5.66
C VAL A 83 -5.07 -2.71 -6.89
N LEU A 84 -5.24 -3.33 -8.07
CA LEU A 84 -4.71 -2.81 -9.33
C LEU A 84 -5.27 -1.41 -9.65
N GLY A 85 -6.58 -1.20 -9.45
CA GLY A 85 -7.20 0.12 -9.62
C GLY A 85 -6.65 1.18 -8.66
N LEU A 86 -6.37 0.81 -7.41
CA LEU A 86 -5.76 1.70 -6.43
C LEU A 86 -4.30 2.02 -6.75
N LEU A 87 -3.52 1.05 -7.25
CA LEU A 87 -2.16 1.29 -7.74
C LEU A 87 -2.17 2.27 -8.91
N ARG A 88 -3.06 2.07 -9.88
CA ARG A 88 -3.22 3.00 -11.01
C ARG A 88 -3.56 4.41 -10.52
N HIS A 89 -4.51 4.53 -9.60
CA HIS A 89 -4.89 5.82 -9.03
C HIS A 89 -3.71 6.51 -8.34
N ARG A 90 -2.86 5.77 -7.60
CA ARG A 90 -1.64 6.33 -7.01
C ARG A 90 -0.64 6.81 -8.05
N TYR A 91 -0.52 6.11 -9.16
CA TYR A 91 0.30 6.56 -10.29
C TYR A 91 -0.25 7.86 -10.88
N GLU A 92 -1.56 7.93 -11.13
CA GLU A 92 -2.23 9.14 -11.65
C GLU A 92 -2.04 10.33 -10.71
N CYS A 93 -2.21 10.16 -9.39
CA CYS A 93 -1.92 11.22 -8.41
C CYS A 93 -0.47 11.71 -8.45
N LYS A 94 0.49 10.79 -8.58
CA LYS A 94 1.92 11.14 -8.63
C LYS A 94 2.28 11.84 -9.95
N TYR A 95 1.71 11.42 -11.07
CA TYR A 95 2.09 11.87 -12.40
C TYR A 95 1.27 13.07 -12.90
N GLU A 96 -0.04 13.04 -12.74
CA GLU A 96 -0.95 14.09 -13.25
C GLU A 96 -1.09 15.25 -12.26
N LEU A 97 -1.10 14.98 -10.95
CA LEU A 97 -1.31 16.01 -9.94
C LEU A 97 0.00 16.53 -9.31
N GLY A 98 1.13 15.85 -9.56
CA GLY A 98 2.41 16.19 -8.96
C GLY A 98 2.36 16.19 -7.42
N GLU A 99 1.42 15.44 -6.82
CA GLU A 99 1.23 15.45 -5.37
C GLU A 99 2.45 14.84 -4.68
N GLN A 100 3.31 15.72 -4.14
CA GLN A 100 4.17 15.37 -3.04
C GLN A 100 3.29 15.25 -1.80
N LEU A 101 3.14 14.04 -1.28
CA LEU A 101 2.31 13.78 -0.10
C LEU A 101 2.91 14.43 1.14
N ALA A 102 2.11 14.58 2.19
CA ALA A 102 2.44 15.34 3.40
C ALA A 102 3.82 14.99 3.99
N LEU A 103 4.17 13.70 4.09
CA LEU A 103 5.50 13.30 4.58
C LEU A 103 6.63 13.76 3.66
N ARG A 104 6.45 13.69 2.35
CA ARG A 104 7.46 14.12 1.38
C ARG A 104 7.61 15.63 1.35
N ARG A 105 6.51 16.40 1.45
CA ARG A 105 6.55 17.87 1.58
C ARG A 105 7.26 18.33 2.84
N ILE A 106 7.08 17.60 3.94
CA ILE A 106 7.69 17.94 5.23
C ILE A 106 9.16 17.51 5.27
N LEU A 107 9.50 16.36 4.69
CA LEU A 107 10.89 15.89 4.56
C LEU A 107 11.71 16.73 3.57
N GLU A 108 11.09 17.24 2.51
CA GLU A 108 11.73 18.13 1.53
C GLU A 108 11.78 19.61 1.99
N ALA A 109 11.36 19.90 3.23
CA ALA A 109 11.31 21.23 3.85
C ALA A 109 10.45 22.28 3.12
N ASP A 110 9.54 21.83 2.25
CA ASP A 110 8.63 22.68 1.46
C ASP A 110 7.31 23.00 2.21
N ALA A 111 7.24 22.61 3.48
CA ALA A 111 6.14 22.87 4.39
C ALA A 111 6.68 23.45 5.71
N ALA A 112 6.02 24.49 6.23
CA ALA A 112 6.39 25.07 7.51
C ALA A 112 6.28 24.01 8.63
N PRO A 113 7.25 23.91 9.57
CA PRO A 113 7.29 22.90 10.65
C PRO A 113 6.12 22.95 11.65
N GLN A 114 5.09 23.75 11.38
CA GLN A 114 3.91 23.99 12.22
C GLN A 114 2.66 23.26 11.71
N GLN A 115 2.73 22.51 10.61
CA GLN A 115 1.57 21.76 10.10
C GLN A 115 1.37 20.46 10.89
N LEU A 116 0.14 20.28 11.40
CA LEU A 116 -0.28 19.04 12.05
C LEU A 116 -0.42 17.92 11.00
N ILE A 117 0.10 16.73 11.33
CA ILE A 117 0.00 15.52 10.50
C ILE A 117 -0.73 14.45 11.31
N VAL A 118 -1.56 13.66 10.62
CA VAL A 118 -2.10 12.41 11.16
C VAL A 118 -1.29 11.26 10.58
N LEU A 119 -0.61 10.51 11.44
CA LEU A 119 0.13 9.31 11.09
C LEU A 119 -0.47 8.09 11.79
N CYS A 120 -0.32 6.91 11.17
CA CYS A 120 -0.75 5.65 11.75
C CYS A 120 0.48 4.87 12.25
N ILE A 121 0.41 4.30 13.45
CA ILE A 121 1.44 3.40 13.97
C ILE A 121 1.37 2.08 13.21
N MET A 122 2.49 1.72 12.60
CA MET A 122 2.64 0.52 11.77
C MET A 122 3.26 -0.63 12.55
N SER A 123 4.40 -0.38 13.21
CA SER A 123 5.13 -1.38 13.98
C SER A 123 5.86 -0.74 15.16
N ILE A 124 6.12 -1.55 16.18
CA ILE A 124 7.00 -1.19 17.30
C ILE A 124 8.22 -2.09 17.19
N VAL A 125 9.39 -1.49 17.06
CA VAL A 125 10.65 -2.19 16.77
C VAL A 125 11.63 -1.96 17.92
N GLY A 126 12.37 -3.01 18.28
CA GLY A 126 13.38 -2.97 19.33
C GLY A 126 12.89 -3.48 20.70
N SER A 127 13.72 -3.29 21.73
CA SER A 127 13.45 -3.70 23.11
C SER A 127 14.18 -2.77 24.09
N GLY A 128 13.54 -2.48 25.23
CA GLY A 128 14.15 -1.66 26.27
C GLY A 128 14.35 -0.21 25.83
N ALA A 129 15.57 0.31 25.98
CA ALA A 129 15.91 1.70 25.68
C ALA A 129 16.02 2.01 24.17
N ASP A 130 16.17 0.99 23.32
CA ASP A 130 16.31 1.14 21.85
C ASP A 130 14.97 0.92 21.11
N MET A 131 13.85 1.11 21.81
CA MET A 131 12.52 0.98 21.22
C MET A 131 12.18 2.22 20.38
N TRP A 132 11.74 2.01 19.15
CA TRP A 132 11.22 3.06 18.26
C TRP A 132 9.93 2.62 17.58
N VAL A 133 9.21 3.60 17.04
CA VAL A 133 7.90 3.37 16.41
C VAL A 133 8.00 3.67 14.93
N GLU A 134 7.59 2.71 14.11
CA GLU A 134 7.39 2.95 12.70
C GLU A 134 6.00 3.55 12.48
N VAL A 135 5.93 4.69 11.81
CA VAL A 135 4.68 5.38 11.51
C VAL A 135 4.53 5.60 10.00
N THR A 136 3.30 5.59 9.51
CA THR A 136 2.98 5.74 8.08
C THR A 136 1.89 6.76 7.82
N ASP A 137 1.96 7.45 6.69
CA ASP A 137 0.87 8.26 6.12
C ASP A 137 0.00 7.47 5.11
N GLY A 138 0.25 6.16 4.99
CA GLY A 138 -0.38 5.27 4.01
C GLY A 138 0.31 5.21 2.65
N TRP A 139 1.43 5.92 2.45
CA TRP A 139 2.24 5.83 1.23
C TRP A 139 3.68 5.46 1.51
N TYR A 140 4.23 5.99 2.59
CA TYR A 140 5.57 5.69 3.07
C TYR A 140 5.54 5.50 4.58
N SER A 141 6.59 4.89 5.12
CA SER A 141 6.83 4.83 6.56
C SER A 141 8.12 5.52 6.95
N ILE A 142 8.16 6.01 8.19
CA ILE A 142 9.34 6.61 8.82
C ILE A 142 9.51 6.08 10.23
N GLN A 143 10.74 6.13 10.74
CA GLN A 143 11.04 5.93 12.15
C GLN A 143 10.74 7.21 12.94
N ALA A 144 9.95 7.09 13.99
CA ALA A 144 9.64 8.14 14.96
C ALA A 144 10.29 7.88 16.32
#